data_AF-M0M1U7-F1
#
_entry.id   AF-M0M1U7-F1
#
_cell.length_a   1.000
_cell.length_b   1.000
_cell.length_c   1.000
_cell.angle_alpha   90.00
_cell.angle_beta   90.00
_cell.angle_gamma   90.00
#
_symmetry.space_group_name_H-M   'P 1'
#
loop_
_entity.id
_entity.type
_entity.pdbx_description
1 polymer ?
#
loop_
_entity_poly.entity_id
_entity_poly.type
_entity_poly.pdbx_seq_one_letter_code
_entity_poly.pdbx_strand_id
1 'polypeptide(L)'
;MTDDRARWNEKYADPAFELPDEPIPELERRIETLPDGRALDVATGTGRNAIFLAEHGYAVDALDVADAALERARRRANERDVDVNWVRADLEEYPLEDRAEYDIVTVSFFTALEHLPALKAALAPGGVLVYEHHLRSSDPIDMGPSSDTHRFRSNDLLRACLDLTILHYEERRRPESMGMGAVATVVARNSSGGAQSYPLLGDRDDEPGSD
;
A
#
# COMPACT_ATOMS: atom_id res chain seq x y z
N MET A 1 -1.93 -25.98 -0.01
CA MET A 1 -1.36 -24.63 0.13
C MET A 1 0.14 -24.80 0.10
N THR A 2 0.78 -24.21 -0.90
CA THR A 2 2.25 -24.07 -0.91
C THR A 2 2.59 -23.18 0.29
N ASP A 3 3.65 -23.50 1.02
CA ASP A 3 4.10 -22.68 2.15
C ASP A 3 4.56 -21.32 1.60
N ASP A 4 3.65 -20.33 1.61
CA ASP A 4 3.88 -18.98 1.08
C ASP A 4 5.07 -18.31 1.77
N ARG A 5 5.28 -18.62 3.06
CA ARG A 5 6.46 -18.17 3.81
C ARG A 5 7.74 -18.71 3.19
N ALA A 6 7.84 -20.02 2.97
CA ALA A 6 9.03 -20.62 2.38
C ALA A 6 9.31 -20.03 0.99
N ARG A 7 8.28 -19.89 0.15
CA ARG A 7 8.38 -19.29 -1.19
C ARG A 7 8.93 -17.87 -1.15
N TRP A 8 8.38 -17.01 -0.29
CA TRP A 8 8.81 -15.61 -0.21
C TRP A 8 10.17 -15.46 0.47
N ASN A 9 10.49 -16.27 1.49
CA ASN A 9 11.83 -16.28 2.08
C ASN A 9 12.90 -16.67 1.06
N GLU A 10 12.65 -17.70 0.23
CA GLU A 10 13.56 -18.07 -0.86
C GLU A 10 13.76 -16.90 -1.83
N LYS A 11 12.67 -16.23 -2.22
CA LYS A 11 12.74 -15.09 -3.14
C LYS A 11 13.51 -13.90 -2.58
N TYR A 12 13.27 -13.53 -1.32
CA TYR A 12 13.93 -12.38 -0.68
C TYR A 12 15.39 -12.67 -0.25
N ALA A 13 15.75 -13.95 -0.11
CA ALA A 13 17.13 -14.37 0.13
C ALA A 13 18.02 -14.21 -1.11
N ASP A 14 17.45 -14.15 -2.31
CA ASP A 14 18.18 -13.83 -3.54
C ASP A 14 18.56 -12.34 -3.57
N PRO A 15 19.86 -11.98 -3.54
CA PRO A 15 20.30 -10.58 -3.64
C PRO A 15 19.95 -9.92 -4.98
N ALA A 16 19.67 -10.70 -6.02
CA ALA A 16 19.22 -10.15 -7.31
C ALA A 16 17.75 -9.72 -7.29
N PHE A 17 16.97 -10.16 -6.30
CA PHE A 17 15.59 -9.74 -6.14
C PHE A 17 15.53 -8.38 -5.43
N GLU A 18 15.52 -7.32 -6.23
CA GLU A 18 15.36 -5.95 -5.78
C GLU A 18 13.95 -5.43 -6.08
N LEU A 19 13.40 -4.70 -5.12
CA LEU A 19 12.13 -3.97 -5.25
C LEU A 19 12.41 -2.47 -5.23
N PRO A 20 11.52 -1.65 -5.83
CA PRO A 20 11.63 -0.19 -5.75
C PRO A 20 11.73 0.31 -4.31
N ASP A 21 12.52 1.36 -4.11
CA ASP A 21 12.74 1.98 -2.79
C ASP A 21 11.74 3.11 -2.53
N GLU A 22 11.15 3.67 -3.58
CA GLU A 22 10.15 4.72 -3.50
C GLU A 22 8.79 4.14 -3.07
N PRO A 23 8.02 4.88 -2.24
CA PRO A 23 6.66 4.49 -1.90
C PRO A 23 5.76 4.45 -3.13
N ILE A 24 4.56 3.91 -2.99
CA ILE A 24 3.54 4.05 -4.05
C ILE A 24 3.24 5.54 -4.31
N PRO A 25 3.11 5.98 -5.58
CA PRO A 25 2.99 7.42 -5.91
C PRO A 25 1.82 8.15 -5.25
N GLU A 26 0.72 7.43 -4.94
CA GLU A 26 -0.41 8.02 -4.21
C GLU A 26 -0.07 8.38 -2.78
N LEU A 27 0.80 7.61 -2.12
CA LEU A 27 1.19 7.84 -0.74
C LEU A 27 2.04 9.12 -0.64
N GLU A 28 3.04 9.23 -1.52
CA GLU A 28 3.89 10.41 -1.62
C GLU A 28 3.09 11.66 -1.97
N ARG A 29 2.23 11.60 -2.99
CA ARG A 29 1.43 12.77 -3.41
C ARG A 29 0.50 13.29 -2.33
N ARG A 30 0.05 12.43 -1.42
CA ARG A 30 -1.01 12.74 -0.46
C ARG A 30 -0.51 12.93 0.95
N ILE A 31 0.78 12.70 1.25
CA ILE A 31 1.29 12.63 2.62
C ILE A 31 0.86 13.82 3.50
N GLU A 32 0.89 15.04 2.95
CA GLU A 32 0.46 16.29 3.61
C GLU A 32 -1.07 16.42 3.87
N THR A 33 -1.86 15.54 3.25
CA THR A 33 -3.34 15.54 3.30
C THR A 33 -3.91 14.26 3.92
N LEU A 34 -3.04 13.31 4.24
CA LEU A 34 -3.40 12.10 4.96
C LEU A 34 -3.60 12.42 6.45
N PRO A 35 -4.47 11.69 7.16
CA PRO A 35 -4.59 11.84 8.60
C PRO A 35 -3.30 11.38 9.28
N ASP A 36 -2.77 12.18 10.21
CA ASP A 36 -1.65 11.78 11.07
C ASP A 36 -2.04 10.64 12.01
N GLY A 37 -1.06 9.86 12.46
CA GLY A 37 -1.25 8.92 13.56
C GLY A 37 -0.62 7.56 13.29
N ARG A 38 -1.42 6.50 13.33
CA ARG A 38 -0.94 5.11 13.19
C ARG A 38 -1.13 4.60 11.78
N ALA A 39 -0.12 3.91 11.26
CA ALA A 39 -0.18 3.28 9.96
C ALA A 39 0.03 1.76 10.04
N LEU A 40 -0.65 1.04 9.15
CA LEU A 40 -0.44 -0.38 8.90
C LEU A 40 0.00 -0.59 7.45
N ASP A 41 1.18 -1.19 7.23
CA ASP A 41 1.63 -1.61 5.91
C ASP A 41 1.58 -3.14 5.78
N VAL A 42 0.71 -3.63 4.91
CA VAL A 42 0.39 -5.05 4.76
C VAL A 42 1.19 -5.66 3.62
N ALA A 43 1.82 -6.80 3.89
CA ALA A 43 2.78 -7.43 2.97
C ALA A 43 3.85 -6.41 2.55
N THR A 44 4.49 -5.81 3.56
CA THR A 44 5.39 -4.65 3.46
C THR A 44 6.65 -4.94 2.63
N GLY A 45 7.02 -6.21 2.46
CA GLY A 45 8.23 -6.62 1.77
C GLY A 45 9.48 -5.99 2.40
N THR A 46 10.22 -5.21 1.61
CA THR A 46 11.41 -4.48 2.07
C THR A 46 11.09 -3.11 2.69
N GLY A 47 9.82 -2.80 2.93
CA GLY A 47 9.41 -1.69 3.79
C GLY A 47 9.24 -0.34 3.13
N ARG A 48 9.19 -0.23 1.80
CA ARG A 48 9.21 1.09 1.11
C ARG A 48 8.11 2.06 1.55
N ASN A 49 6.87 1.57 1.77
CA ASN A 49 5.77 2.42 2.26
C ASN A 49 5.89 2.64 3.77
N ALA A 50 6.17 1.57 4.53
CA ALA A 50 6.32 1.65 5.99
C ALA A 50 7.41 2.64 6.43
N ILE A 51 8.58 2.59 5.78
CA ILE A 51 9.70 3.49 6.03
C ILE A 51 9.31 4.92 5.65
N PHE A 52 8.72 5.13 4.48
CA PHE A 52 8.26 6.46 4.06
C PHE A 52 7.26 7.06 5.07
N LEU A 53 6.31 6.28 5.56
CA LEU A 53 5.37 6.74 6.58
C LEU A 53 6.07 7.07 7.90
N ALA A 54 7.03 6.25 8.34
CA ALA A 54 7.80 6.52 9.55
C ALA A 54 8.66 7.80 9.42
N GLU A 55 9.25 8.06 8.25
CA GLU A 55 9.97 9.31 7.94
C GLU A 55 9.06 10.55 8.10
N HIS A 56 7.75 10.38 7.93
CA HIS A 56 6.73 11.43 8.08
C HIS A 56 6.01 11.39 9.42
N GLY A 57 6.59 10.71 10.43
CA GLY A 57 6.11 10.78 11.82
C GLY A 57 4.97 9.82 12.18
N TYR A 58 4.61 8.90 11.29
CA TYR A 58 3.61 7.88 11.60
C TYR A 58 4.17 6.81 12.53
N ALA A 59 3.34 6.31 13.45
CA ALA A 59 3.64 5.10 14.20
C ALA A 59 3.23 3.87 13.37
N VAL A 60 4.22 3.18 12.79
CA VAL A 60 3.99 2.17 11.75
C VAL A 60 4.09 0.74 12.28
N ASP A 61 3.04 -0.05 12.07
CA ASP A 61 3.06 -1.50 12.10
C ASP A 61 3.24 -2.03 10.67
N ALA A 62 4.25 -2.86 10.42
CA ALA A 62 4.56 -3.38 9.08
C ALA A 62 4.59 -4.91 9.09
N LEU A 63 3.68 -5.53 8.34
CA LEU A 63 3.45 -6.98 8.33
C LEU A 63 4.09 -7.62 7.10
N ASP A 64 4.84 -8.70 7.28
CA ASP A 64 5.18 -9.62 6.19
C ASP A 64 5.32 -11.05 6.72
N VAL A 65 5.10 -12.03 5.86
CA VAL A 65 5.27 -13.44 6.22
C VAL A 65 6.75 -13.85 6.14
N ALA A 66 7.55 -13.17 5.31
CA ALA A 66 8.94 -13.52 5.03
C ALA A 66 9.92 -12.85 6.00
N ASP A 67 10.61 -13.66 6.78
CA ASP A 67 11.71 -13.25 7.67
C ASP A 67 12.80 -12.48 6.91
N ALA A 68 13.20 -12.98 5.73
CA ALA A 68 14.25 -12.37 4.92
C ALA A 68 13.86 -10.98 4.39
N ALA A 69 12.56 -10.75 4.13
CA ALA A 69 12.06 -9.43 3.74
C ALA A 69 12.19 -8.44 4.90
N LEU A 70 11.71 -8.83 6.08
CA LEU A 70 11.75 -8.01 7.30
C LEU A 70 13.17 -7.72 7.76
N GLU A 71 14.13 -8.64 7.58
CA GLU A 71 15.55 -8.37 7.84
C GLU A 71 16.12 -7.27 6.92
N ARG A 72 15.78 -7.31 5.62
CA ARG A 72 16.17 -6.25 4.68
C ARG A 72 15.49 -4.92 5.03
N ALA A 73 14.20 -4.97 5.37
CA ALA A 73 13.44 -3.78 5.77
C ALA A 73 14.03 -3.11 7.02
N ARG A 74 14.36 -3.89 8.05
CA ARG A 74 15.04 -3.38 9.27
C ARG A 74 16.37 -2.70 8.96
N ARG A 75 17.17 -3.28 8.07
CA ARG A 75 18.44 -2.66 7.66
C ARG A 75 18.20 -1.31 6.98
N ARG A 76 17.25 -1.25 6.03
CA ARG A 76 16.90 -0.01 5.32
C ARG A 76 16.34 1.06 6.26
N ALA A 77 15.52 0.68 7.24
CA ALA A 77 15.00 1.60 8.25
C ALA A 77 16.11 2.18 9.13
N ASN A 78 17.05 1.34 9.57
CA ASN A 78 18.22 1.79 10.32
C ASN A 78 19.11 2.75 9.51
N GLU A 79 19.26 2.54 8.20
CA GLU A 79 20.01 3.44 7.31
C GLU A 79 19.35 4.82 7.17
N ARG A 80 18.05 4.93 7.47
CA ARG A 80 17.25 6.15 7.39
C ARG A 80 16.88 6.72 8.76
N ASP A 81 17.43 6.15 9.84
CA ASP A 81 17.17 6.57 11.23
C ASP A 81 15.69 6.61 11.63
N VAL A 82 14.87 5.67 11.13
CA VAL A 82 13.44 5.56 11.48
C VAL A 82 13.10 4.26 12.20
N ASP A 83 12.13 4.34 13.11
CA ASP A 83 11.60 3.19 13.84
C ASP A 83 10.28 2.70 13.24
N VAL A 84 10.17 1.39 13.06
CA VAL A 84 8.99 0.72 12.51
C VAL A 84 8.80 -0.58 13.28
N ASN A 85 7.57 -0.87 13.68
CA ASN A 85 7.25 -2.14 14.30
C ASN A 85 7.09 -3.24 13.23
N TRP A 86 8.18 -3.96 12.99
CA TRP A 86 8.24 -5.06 12.02
C TRP A 86 7.68 -6.36 12.59
N VAL A 87 6.53 -6.79 12.09
CA VAL A 87 5.81 -7.96 12.58
C VAL A 87 5.83 -9.07 11.54
N ARG A 88 6.38 -10.23 11.92
CA ARG A 88 6.28 -11.44 11.13
C ARG A 88 4.92 -12.08 11.36
N ALA A 89 4.00 -11.95 10.41
CA ALA A 89 2.67 -12.51 10.49
C ALA A 89 2.14 -12.91 9.11
N ASP A 90 1.33 -13.97 9.08
CA ASP A 90 0.39 -14.17 7.99
C ASP A 90 -0.79 -13.22 8.22
N LEU A 91 -1.28 -12.58 7.15
CA LEU A 91 -2.44 -11.70 7.26
C LEU A 91 -3.69 -12.47 7.71
N GLU A 92 -3.81 -13.75 7.34
CA GLU A 92 -4.89 -14.64 7.78
C GLU A 92 -4.91 -14.85 9.31
N GLU A 93 -3.74 -14.81 9.95
CA GLU A 93 -3.57 -15.07 11.38
C GLU A 93 -3.46 -13.78 12.21
N TYR A 94 -3.34 -12.61 11.55
CA TYR A 94 -3.18 -11.34 12.23
C TYR A 94 -4.52 -10.75 12.67
N PRO A 95 -4.73 -10.48 13.98
CA PRO A 95 -6.03 -10.04 14.51
C PRO A 95 -6.28 -8.55 14.21
N LEU A 96 -6.71 -8.25 12.98
CA LEU A 96 -7.06 -6.90 12.52
C LEU A 96 -8.32 -6.34 13.19
N GLU A 97 -9.32 -7.19 13.41
CA GLU A 97 -10.69 -6.79 13.77
C GLU A 97 -10.80 -6.18 15.18
N ASP A 98 -9.86 -6.48 16.07
CA ASP A 98 -9.84 -5.95 17.44
C ASP A 98 -9.18 -4.56 17.54
N ARG A 99 -8.78 -3.97 16.41
CA ARG A 99 -7.87 -2.80 16.35
C ARG A 99 -8.33 -1.75 15.35
N ALA A 100 -9.54 -1.20 15.50
CA ALA A 100 -9.98 -0.01 14.77
C ALA A 100 -9.14 1.23 15.20
N GLU A 101 -7.87 1.24 14.84
CA GLU A 101 -6.81 2.06 15.42
C GLU A 101 -5.88 2.66 14.36
N TYR A 102 -6.08 2.37 13.06
CA TYR A 102 -5.18 2.83 12.01
C TYR A 102 -5.77 4.00 11.22
N ASP A 103 -5.04 5.10 11.21
CA ASP A 103 -5.32 6.29 10.40
C ASP A 103 -4.97 6.03 8.94
N ILE A 104 -3.96 5.19 8.67
CA ILE A 104 -3.55 4.76 7.34
C ILE A 104 -3.41 3.24 7.25
N VAL A 105 -3.95 2.64 6.19
CA VAL A 105 -3.65 1.25 5.82
C VAL A 105 -3.13 1.23 4.39
N THR A 106 -1.94 0.68 4.18
CA THR A 106 -1.34 0.50 2.85
C THR A 106 -1.29 -0.97 2.46
N VAL A 107 -1.65 -1.26 1.22
CA VAL A 107 -1.48 -2.58 0.60
C VAL A 107 -0.89 -2.37 -0.79
N SER A 108 0.24 -3.01 -1.10
CA SER A 108 0.82 -2.89 -2.44
C SER A 108 1.28 -4.24 -2.98
N PHE A 109 0.86 -4.58 -4.19
CA PHE A 109 1.27 -5.80 -4.91
C PHE A 109 1.01 -7.14 -4.20
N PHE A 110 0.21 -7.12 -3.13
CA PHE A 110 -0.34 -8.29 -2.47
C PHE A 110 -1.82 -8.44 -2.81
N THR A 111 -2.28 -9.66 -3.07
CA THR A 111 -3.68 -9.95 -3.38
C THR A 111 -4.43 -10.16 -2.07
N ALA A 112 -5.20 -9.15 -1.65
CA ALA A 112 -5.84 -9.10 -0.33
C ALA A 112 -7.34 -8.79 -0.41
N LEU A 113 -7.99 -8.98 -1.57
CA LEU A 113 -9.41 -8.65 -1.73
C LEU A 113 -10.30 -9.42 -0.73
N GLU A 114 -9.93 -10.65 -0.39
CA GLU A 114 -10.65 -11.46 0.60
C GLU A 114 -10.47 -10.94 2.04
N HIS A 115 -9.33 -10.30 2.34
CA HIS A 115 -9.04 -9.68 3.64
C HIS A 115 -9.50 -8.22 3.72
N LEU A 116 -9.96 -7.64 2.61
CA LEU A 116 -10.36 -6.24 2.54
C LEU A 116 -11.45 -5.87 3.56
N PRO A 117 -12.46 -6.72 3.88
CA PRO A 117 -13.40 -6.42 4.96
C PRO A 117 -12.71 -6.18 6.32
N ALA A 118 -11.76 -7.02 6.71
CA ALA A 118 -11.02 -6.88 7.95
C ALA A 118 -10.09 -5.66 7.94
N LEU A 119 -9.42 -5.40 6.81
CA LEU A 119 -8.59 -4.21 6.63
C LEU A 119 -9.40 -2.91 6.74
N LYS A 120 -10.61 -2.90 6.17
CA LYS A 120 -11.54 -1.77 6.28
C LYS A 120 -12.05 -1.59 7.70
N ALA A 121 -12.31 -2.67 8.43
CA ALA A 121 -12.70 -2.63 9.83
C ALA A 121 -11.58 -2.11 10.76
N ALA A 122 -10.32 -2.32 10.39
CA ALA A 122 -9.16 -1.82 11.13
C ALA A 122 -8.92 -0.31 10.97
N LEU A 123 -9.55 0.34 9.97
CA LEU A 123 -9.46 1.79 9.78
C LEU A 123 -10.19 2.51 10.90
N ALA A 124 -9.51 3.47 11.54
CA ALA A 124 -10.16 4.44 12.41
C ALA A 124 -11.22 5.25 11.64
N PRO A 125 -12.21 5.85 12.32
CA PRO A 125 -13.10 6.83 11.68
C PRO A 125 -12.29 7.96 11.03
N GLY A 126 -12.47 8.16 9.72
CA GLY A 126 -11.69 9.10 8.93
C GLY A 126 -10.36 8.56 8.39
N GLY A 127 -9.98 7.33 8.76
CA GLY A 127 -8.77 6.66 8.27
C GLY A 127 -8.83 6.34 6.78
N VAL A 128 -7.67 6.22 6.14
CA VAL A 128 -7.52 6.09 4.68
C VAL A 128 -6.84 4.77 4.32
N LEU A 129 -7.50 4.01 3.43
CA LEU A 129 -6.91 2.90 2.71
C LEU A 129 -6.21 3.42 1.44
N VAL A 130 -4.96 3.02 1.23
CA VAL A 130 -4.23 3.20 -0.03
C VAL A 130 -3.86 1.81 -0.56
N TYR A 131 -4.46 1.41 -1.69
CA TYR A 131 -4.22 0.08 -2.27
C TYR A 131 -3.84 0.21 -3.75
N GLU A 132 -2.63 -0.25 -4.11
CA GLU A 132 -2.18 -0.42 -5.49
C GLU A 132 -1.93 -1.91 -5.81
N HIS A 133 -2.42 -2.40 -6.94
CA HIS A 133 -2.20 -3.78 -7.36
C HIS A 133 -2.09 -3.93 -8.88
N HIS A 134 -1.56 -5.07 -9.33
CA HIS A 134 -1.45 -5.38 -10.75
C HIS A 134 -2.83 -5.51 -11.40
N LEU A 135 -2.97 -4.89 -12.58
CA LEU A 135 -4.19 -4.90 -13.39
C LEU A 135 -3.99 -5.78 -14.63
N ARG A 136 -5.08 -6.41 -15.09
CA ARG A 136 -5.12 -7.06 -16.40
C ARG A 136 -5.13 -6.01 -17.51
N SER A 137 -4.36 -6.24 -18.56
CA SER A 137 -4.32 -5.32 -19.71
C SER A 137 -4.61 -6.06 -21.00
N SER A 138 -5.38 -5.43 -21.88
CA SER A 138 -5.50 -5.85 -23.29
C SER A 138 -4.29 -5.40 -24.11
N ASP A 139 -3.60 -4.36 -23.65
CA ASP A 139 -2.38 -3.88 -24.29
C ASP A 139 -1.17 -4.69 -23.77
N PRO A 140 -0.10 -4.83 -24.56
CA PRO A 140 1.12 -5.49 -24.11
C PRO A 140 1.69 -4.84 -22.85
N ILE A 141 2.07 -5.69 -21.89
CA ILE A 141 2.77 -5.33 -20.67
C ILE A 141 3.89 -6.34 -20.42
N ASP A 142 5.00 -5.87 -19.88
CA ASP A 142 6.21 -6.66 -19.65
C ASP A 142 6.37 -6.99 -18.16
N MET A 143 5.75 -6.18 -17.29
CA MET A 143 5.98 -6.20 -15.85
C MET A 143 4.81 -6.79 -15.06
N GLY A 144 5.14 -7.36 -13.89
CA GLY A 144 4.21 -7.98 -12.95
C GLY A 144 4.05 -9.50 -13.16
N PRO A 145 3.03 -10.12 -12.56
CA PRO A 145 2.81 -11.56 -12.62
C PRO A 145 2.65 -12.06 -14.05
N SER A 146 3.25 -13.21 -14.35
CA SER A 146 3.15 -13.87 -15.66
C SER A 146 1.76 -14.45 -15.96
N SER A 147 0.88 -14.50 -14.95
CA SER A 147 -0.49 -15.01 -15.05
C SER A 147 -1.51 -13.99 -14.51
N ASP A 148 -2.68 -13.98 -15.13
CA ASP A 148 -3.86 -13.20 -14.75
C ASP A 148 -4.48 -13.58 -13.41
N THR A 149 -4.10 -14.71 -12.82
CA THR A 149 -4.61 -15.16 -11.51
C THR A 149 -4.29 -14.16 -10.39
N HIS A 150 -3.16 -13.44 -10.51
CA HIS A 150 -2.71 -12.44 -9.53
C HIS A 150 -2.88 -11.01 -10.07
N ARG A 151 -3.81 -10.81 -11.00
CA ARG A 151 -4.12 -9.51 -11.59
C ARG A 151 -5.60 -9.22 -11.44
N PHE A 152 -5.92 -8.04 -10.94
CA PHE A 152 -7.29 -7.56 -10.85
C PHE A 152 -7.87 -7.31 -12.24
N ARG A 153 -9.18 -7.56 -12.39
CA ARG A 153 -9.94 -7.11 -13.56
C ARG A 153 -10.29 -5.64 -13.36
N SER A 154 -10.71 -5.01 -14.45
CA SER A 154 -11.17 -3.63 -14.41
C SER A 154 -12.32 -3.45 -13.41
N ASN A 155 -12.15 -2.46 -12.55
CA ASN A 155 -13.02 -2.04 -11.46
C ASN A 155 -13.19 -3.06 -10.33
N ASP A 156 -12.41 -4.14 -10.25
CA ASP A 156 -12.49 -5.06 -9.10
C ASP A 156 -12.17 -4.31 -7.80
N LEU A 157 -11.08 -3.54 -7.80
CA LEU A 157 -10.64 -2.79 -6.62
C LEU A 157 -11.61 -1.65 -6.27
N LEU A 158 -12.13 -0.92 -7.27
CA LEU A 158 -13.15 0.11 -7.06
C LEU A 158 -14.39 -0.48 -6.41
N ARG A 159 -14.97 -1.54 -7.00
CA ARG A 159 -16.20 -2.17 -6.49
C ARG A 159 -16.04 -2.68 -5.07
N ALA A 160 -14.87 -3.22 -4.73
CA ALA A 160 -14.57 -3.72 -3.39
C ALA A 160 -14.49 -2.61 -2.32
N CYS A 161 -14.37 -1.34 -2.73
CA CYS A 161 -14.23 -0.17 -1.85
C CYS A 161 -15.41 0.81 -1.92
N LEU A 162 -16.51 0.50 -2.62
CA LEU A 162 -17.65 1.41 -2.77
C LEU A 162 -18.44 1.66 -1.47
N ASP A 163 -18.15 0.88 -0.41
CA ASP A 163 -18.61 1.11 0.96
C ASP A 163 -17.78 2.17 1.71
N LEU A 164 -16.67 2.62 1.13
CA LEU A 164 -15.86 3.76 1.59
C LEU A 164 -16.11 5.00 0.73
N THR A 165 -15.63 6.16 1.19
CA THR A 165 -15.58 7.36 0.35
C THR A 165 -14.35 7.33 -0.55
N ILE A 166 -14.55 7.21 -1.86
CA ILE A 166 -13.46 7.18 -2.84
C ILE A 166 -12.86 8.60 -3.00
N LEU A 167 -11.59 8.75 -2.65
CA LEU A 167 -10.81 9.98 -2.83
C LEU A 167 -10.01 9.97 -4.14
N HIS A 168 -9.63 8.77 -4.59
CA HIS A 168 -8.95 8.52 -5.86
C HIS A 168 -9.29 7.13 -6.36
N TYR A 169 -9.50 7.01 -7.66
CA TYR A 169 -9.44 5.73 -8.34
C TYR A 169 -8.81 5.92 -9.71
N GLU A 170 -7.83 5.10 -10.03
CA GLU A 170 -7.16 5.15 -11.32
C GLU A 170 -6.73 3.76 -11.77
N GLU A 171 -6.97 3.46 -13.04
CA GLU A 171 -6.40 2.32 -13.75
C GLU A 171 -5.47 2.86 -14.82
N ARG A 172 -4.19 2.49 -14.77
CA ARG A 172 -3.19 3.05 -15.69
C ARG A 172 -2.15 2.02 -16.09
N ARG A 173 -1.61 2.22 -17.30
CA ARG A 173 -0.29 1.68 -17.64
C ARG A 173 0.77 2.62 -17.08
N ARG A 174 1.87 2.06 -16.60
CA ARG A 174 2.98 2.84 -16.04
C ARG A 174 4.32 2.31 -16.55
N PRO A 175 5.24 3.19 -16.95
CA PRO A 175 6.60 2.78 -17.21
C PRO A 175 7.24 2.32 -15.91
N GLU A 176 7.97 1.21 -15.97
CA GLU A 176 8.85 0.70 -14.92
C GLU A 176 10.27 0.55 -15.49
N SER A 177 11.25 0.31 -14.63
CA SER A 177 12.67 0.26 -15.00
C SER A 177 12.99 -0.74 -16.13
N MET A 178 12.21 -1.81 -16.27
CA MET A 178 12.43 -2.89 -17.24
C MET A 178 11.28 -3.08 -18.24
N GLY A 179 10.30 -2.18 -18.31
CA GLY A 179 9.21 -2.28 -19.30
C GLY A 179 7.92 -1.59 -18.88
N MET A 180 6.79 -2.04 -19.43
CA MET A 180 5.48 -1.47 -19.13
C MET A 180 4.70 -2.35 -18.12
N GLY A 181 4.21 -1.73 -17.05
CA GLY A 181 3.27 -2.35 -16.10
C GLY A 181 1.85 -1.81 -16.29
N ALA A 182 0.87 -2.51 -15.71
CA ALA A 182 -0.50 -2.01 -15.55
C ALA A 182 -0.93 -2.18 -14.10
N VAL A 183 -1.51 -1.13 -13.51
CA VAL A 183 -1.92 -1.09 -12.12
C VAL A 183 -3.29 -0.44 -11.94
N ALA A 184 -4.00 -0.87 -10.91
CA ALA A 184 -5.14 -0.17 -10.36
C ALA A 184 -4.75 0.38 -8.99
N THR A 185 -5.15 1.62 -8.72
CA THR A 185 -4.91 2.27 -7.43
C THR A 185 -6.20 2.87 -6.91
N VAL A 186 -6.50 2.62 -5.64
CA VAL A 186 -7.60 3.27 -4.91
C VAL A 186 -7.05 3.96 -3.67
N VAL A 187 -7.57 5.16 -3.42
CA VAL A 187 -7.45 5.87 -2.15
C VAL A 187 -8.86 6.09 -1.63
N ALA A 188 -9.19 5.51 -0.49
CA ALA A 188 -10.55 5.51 0.03
C ALA A 188 -10.58 5.76 1.54
N ARG A 189 -11.55 6.55 2.01
CA ARG A 189 -11.68 6.93 3.42
C ARG A 189 -12.82 6.20 4.11
N ASN A 190 -12.56 5.74 5.33
CA ASN A 190 -13.57 5.21 6.25
C ASN A 190 -14.42 6.36 6.82
N SER A 191 -15.46 6.73 6.08
CA SER A 191 -16.33 7.85 6.42
C SER A 191 -17.64 7.37 7.02
N SER A 192 -18.13 8.09 8.03
CA SER A 192 -19.45 7.82 8.64
C SER A 192 -20.50 8.84 8.17
N GLY A 193 -21.59 8.36 7.58
CA GLY A 193 -22.72 9.20 7.14
C GLY A 193 -22.52 9.85 5.76
N GLY A 194 -23.37 10.82 5.42
CA GLY A 194 -23.35 11.52 4.12
C GLY A 194 -22.54 12.83 4.09
N ALA A 195 -21.84 13.17 5.16
CA ALA A 195 -21.07 14.41 5.30
C ALA A 195 -19.68 14.11 5.88
N GLN A 196 -18.66 14.86 5.45
CA GLN A 196 -17.28 14.58 5.80
C GLN A 196 -16.43 15.86 5.78
N SER A 197 -15.44 15.94 6.68
CA SER A 197 -14.39 16.96 6.66
C SER A 197 -13.25 16.56 5.71
N TYR A 198 -12.73 17.53 4.98
CA TYR A 198 -11.57 17.37 4.11
C TYR A 198 -10.43 18.24 4.63
N PRO A 199 -9.16 17.83 4.44
CA PRO A 199 -8.02 18.70 4.69
C PRO A 199 -8.20 20.03 3.95
N LEU A 200 -7.84 21.13 4.60
CA LEU A 200 -7.73 22.41 3.91
C LEU A 200 -6.53 22.29 2.98
N LEU A 201 -6.75 22.40 1.67
CA LEU A 201 -5.65 22.65 0.75
C LEU A 201 -5.09 24.02 1.13
N GLY A 202 -3.82 24.09 1.50
CA GLY A 202 -3.10 25.36 1.56
C GLY A 202 -3.18 26.04 0.18
N ASP A 203 -3.03 27.36 0.15
CA ASP A 203 -2.89 28.08 -1.12
C ASP A 203 -1.77 27.39 -1.90
N ARG A 204 -2.12 26.76 -3.02
CA ARG A 204 -1.12 26.37 -3.99
C ARG A 204 -0.50 27.68 -4.42
N ASP A 205 0.80 27.86 -4.20
CA ASP A 205 1.54 28.86 -4.93
C ASP A 205 1.34 28.53 -6.42
N ASP A 206 0.35 29.17 -7.02
CA ASP A 206 0.20 29.27 -8.46
C ASP A 206 1.45 30.00 -8.93
N GLU A 207 2.53 29.28 -9.23
CA GLU A 207 3.58 29.83 -10.08
C GLU A 207 2.90 30.17 -11.40
N PRO A 208 2.82 31.47 -11.78
CA PRO A 208 2.23 31.84 -13.03
C PRO A 208 3.11 31.25 -14.12
N GLY A 209 2.52 30.44 -15.00
CA GLY A 209 3.18 29.88 -16.15
C GLY A 209 3.98 30.95 -16.88
N SER A 210 5.29 30.73 -16.97
CA SER A 210 6.16 31.53 -17.82
C SER A 210 5.73 31.37 -19.27
N ASP A 211 5.27 32.48 -19.86
CA ASP A 211 5.03 32.72 -21.29
C ASP A 211 6.19 32.27 -22.19
#